data_AF-A0A3L7QBD1-F1
#
_entry.id   AF-A0A3L7QBD1-F1
#
_cell.length_a   1.000
_cell.length_b   1.000
_cell.length_c   1.000
_cell.angle_alpha   90.00
_cell.angle_beta   90.00
_cell.angle_gamma   90.00
#
_symmetry.space_group_name_H-M   'P 1'
#
loop_
_entity.id
_entity.type
_entity.pdbx_description
1 polymer ?
#
loop_
_entity_poly.entity_id
_entity_poly.type
_entity_poly.pdbx_seq_one_letter_code
_entity_poly.pdbx_strand_id
1 'polypeptide(L)'
;MTTAVSPQNAPSGRSSWGWCRRVLGPGLFTFPVLLLLLPPLDQTRGEARYSQARGRCRYFTAESRTPGFVRPPATLPHQPWSLEEPDPWGTPYQAVLFGDPPAVRIYSCGPDLLSTSYGLDRDDMSLALTRTAIDDFRDQRRREWWIAFGSWLGLWFVGSALLLVEYQPLKIPERVG
;
A
#
# COMPACT_ATOMS: atom_id res chain seq x y z
N MET A 1 -32.32 -20.40 -68.67
CA MET A 1 -32.53 -20.83 -67.26
C MET A 1 -31.24 -20.57 -66.51
N THR A 2 -31.21 -19.48 -65.75
CA THR A 2 -30.06 -19.06 -64.95
C THR A 2 -30.59 -18.86 -63.53
N THR A 3 -30.22 -19.76 -62.63
CA THR A 3 -30.59 -19.70 -61.22
C THR A 3 -29.74 -18.64 -60.53
N ALA A 4 -30.37 -17.53 -60.15
CA ALA A 4 -29.75 -16.52 -59.30
C ALA A 4 -29.55 -17.11 -57.90
N VAL A 5 -28.28 -17.29 -57.51
CA VAL A 5 -27.91 -17.65 -56.14
C VAL A 5 -28.15 -16.44 -55.25
N SER A 6 -29.12 -16.55 -54.35
CA SER A 6 -29.43 -15.55 -53.33
C SER A 6 -28.31 -15.55 -52.27
N PRO A 7 -27.65 -14.41 -51.98
CA PRO A 7 -26.66 -14.34 -50.91
C PRO A 7 -27.39 -14.20 -49.57
N GLN A 8 -27.91 -15.31 -49.05
CA GLN A 8 -28.30 -15.39 -47.64
C GLN A 8 -27.09 -15.81 -46.81
N ASN A 9 -26.90 -15.09 -45.69
CA ASN A 9 -25.94 -15.34 -44.61
C ASN A 9 -24.58 -14.64 -44.72
N ALA A 10 -24.61 -13.31 -44.76
CA ALA A 10 -23.57 -12.56 -44.05
C ALA A 10 -23.85 -12.72 -42.54
N PRO A 11 -22.95 -13.32 -41.74
CA PRO A 11 -23.11 -13.37 -40.29
C PRO A 11 -23.22 -11.94 -39.79
N SER A 12 -24.37 -11.61 -39.19
CA SER A 12 -24.64 -10.31 -38.60
C SER A 12 -23.48 -9.96 -37.67
N GLY A 13 -22.70 -8.97 -38.07
CA GLY A 13 -21.61 -8.42 -37.27
C GLY A 13 -22.19 -7.88 -35.97
N ARG A 14 -22.23 -8.72 -34.93
CA ARG A 14 -22.36 -8.26 -33.55
C ARG A 14 -21.15 -7.39 -33.32
N SER A 15 -21.33 -6.07 -33.38
CA SER A 15 -20.22 -5.14 -33.30
C SER A 15 -19.43 -5.45 -32.03
N SER A 16 -18.13 -5.67 -32.19
CA SER A 16 -17.17 -5.86 -31.09
C SER A 16 -17.32 -4.77 -30.02
N TRP A 17 -17.79 -3.60 -30.43
CA TRP A 17 -18.17 -2.46 -29.60
C TRP A 17 -19.30 -2.75 -28.60
N GLY A 18 -20.35 -3.47 -29.00
CA GLY A 18 -21.45 -3.86 -28.14
C GLY A 18 -21.03 -4.85 -27.06
N TRP A 19 -20.11 -5.77 -27.38
CA TRP A 19 -19.49 -6.67 -26.42
C TRP A 19 -18.55 -5.94 -25.46
N CYS A 20 -17.70 -5.03 -25.97
CA CYS A 20 -16.81 -4.23 -25.12
C CYS A 20 -17.59 -3.38 -24.10
N ARG A 21 -18.68 -2.69 -24.50
CA ARG A 21 -19.51 -1.92 -23.55
C ARG A 21 -20.13 -2.77 -22.45
N ARG A 22 -20.52 -4.01 -22.76
CA ARG A 22 -21.17 -4.92 -21.80
C ARG A 22 -20.20 -5.46 -20.75
N VAL A 23 -18.93 -5.59 -21.11
CA VAL A 23 -17.88 -6.07 -20.20
C VAL A 23 -17.24 -4.90 -19.45
N LEU A 24 -17.01 -3.75 -20.10
CA LEU A 24 -16.36 -2.59 -19.49
C LEU A 24 -17.32 -1.73 -18.65
N GLY A 25 -18.61 -1.70 -18.99
CA GLY A 25 -19.63 -0.90 -18.30
C GLY A 25 -19.76 -1.25 -16.80
N PRO A 26 -19.91 -2.53 -16.43
CA PRO A 26 -19.94 -2.93 -15.03
C PRO A 26 -18.65 -2.59 -14.27
N GLY A 27 -17.49 -2.71 -14.93
CA GLY A 27 -16.19 -2.40 -14.31
C GLY A 27 -16.03 -0.91 -14.00
N LEU A 28 -16.52 -0.04 -14.89
CA LEU A 28 -16.61 1.41 -14.66
C LEU A 28 -17.61 1.76 -13.55
N PHE A 29 -18.73 1.05 -13.47
CA PHE A 29 -19.75 1.28 -12.46
C PHE A 29 -19.32 0.83 -11.05
N THR A 30 -18.49 -0.21 -10.95
CA THR A 30 -17.94 -0.68 -9.67
C THR A 30 -16.65 0.04 -9.26
N PHE A 31 -16.05 0.85 -10.14
CA PHE A 31 -14.83 1.61 -9.84
C PHE A 31 -14.97 2.59 -8.65
N PRO A 32 -16.09 3.31 -8.44
CA PRO A 32 -16.27 4.13 -7.24
C PRO A 32 -16.21 3.32 -5.94
N VAL A 33 -16.61 2.05 -5.95
CA VAL A 33 -16.49 1.15 -4.79
C VAL A 33 -15.03 0.87 -4.47
N LEU A 34 -14.17 0.72 -5.50
CA LEU A 34 -12.72 0.61 -5.32
C LEU A 34 -12.14 1.89 -4.68
N LEU A 35 -12.63 3.07 -5.08
CA LEU A 35 -12.19 4.34 -4.48
C LEU A 35 -12.58 4.47 -3.01
N LEU A 36 -13.75 3.96 -2.63
CA LEU A 36 -14.18 3.90 -1.21
C LEU A 36 -13.36 2.91 -0.37
N LEU A 37 -12.70 1.95 -1.02
CA LEU A 37 -11.85 0.96 -0.38
C LEU A 37 -10.37 1.37 -0.34
N LEU A 38 -10.02 2.55 -0.86
CA LEU A 38 -8.67 3.10 -0.74
C LEU A 38 -8.34 3.40 0.74
N PRO A 39 -7.08 3.21 1.16
CA PRO A 39 -6.68 3.49 2.53
C PRO A 39 -6.90 4.96 2.88
N PRO A 40 -7.38 5.27 4.10
CA PRO A 40 -7.64 6.64 4.52
C PRO A 40 -6.37 7.49 4.53
N LEU A 41 -6.52 8.79 4.24
CA LEU A 41 -5.40 9.75 4.15
C LEU A 41 -4.59 9.87 5.45
N ASP A 42 -5.17 9.57 6.60
CA ASP A 42 -4.44 9.63 7.87
C ASP A 42 -3.40 8.51 8.01
N GLN A 43 -3.65 7.34 7.41
CA GLN A 43 -2.66 6.26 7.37
C GLN A 43 -1.46 6.63 6.47
N THR A 44 -1.69 7.36 5.37
CA THR A 44 -0.59 7.80 4.49
C THR A 44 0.27 8.86 5.15
N ARG A 45 -0.33 9.76 5.95
CA ARG A 45 0.41 10.72 6.80
C ARG A 45 1.26 10.02 7.85
N GLY A 46 0.71 8.98 8.50
CA GLY A 46 1.45 8.15 9.44
C GLY A 46 2.68 7.53 8.80
N GLU A 47 2.51 6.82 7.68
CA GLU A 47 3.62 6.21 6.93
C GLU A 47 4.68 7.24 6.51
N ALA A 48 4.26 8.43 6.06
CA ALA A 48 5.19 9.49 5.67
C ALA A 48 6.06 9.95 6.85
N ARG A 49 5.45 10.15 8.03
CA ARG A 49 6.19 10.50 9.26
C ARG A 49 7.18 9.40 9.65
N TYR A 50 6.75 8.14 9.64
CA TYR A 50 7.64 7.01 9.94
C TYR A 50 8.80 6.92 8.94
N SER A 51 8.54 7.07 7.63
CA SER A 51 9.57 7.05 6.60
C SER A 51 10.57 8.21 6.75
N GLN A 52 10.07 9.41 7.07
CA GLN A 52 10.91 10.57 7.34
C GLN A 52 11.81 10.33 8.55
N ALA A 53 11.24 9.83 9.65
CA ALA A 53 11.97 9.52 10.86
C ALA A 53 13.09 8.51 10.61
N ARG A 54 12.78 7.41 9.91
CA ARG A 54 13.77 6.39 9.56
C ARG A 54 14.86 6.93 8.63
N GLY A 55 14.50 7.77 7.66
CA GLY A 55 15.44 8.43 6.76
C GLY A 55 16.43 9.30 7.52
N ARG A 56 15.97 10.05 8.52
CA ARG A 56 16.81 10.86 9.40
C ARG A 56 17.70 10.04 10.32
N CYS A 57 17.19 8.97 10.94
CA CYS A 57 18.03 8.05 11.71
C CYS A 57 19.17 7.48 10.86
N ARG A 58 18.92 7.18 9.58
CA ARG A 58 19.96 6.74 8.65
C ARG A 58 21.00 7.81 8.38
N TYR A 59 20.55 9.05 8.17
CA TYR A 59 21.44 10.19 7.96
C TYR A 59 22.36 10.40 9.16
N PHE A 60 21.79 10.50 10.37
CA PHE A 60 22.60 10.71 11.57
C PHE A 60 23.53 9.55 11.88
N THR A 61 23.13 8.30 11.59
CA THR A 61 24.00 7.14 11.79
C THR A 61 25.19 7.14 10.83
N ALA A 62 25.04 7.73 9.64
CA ALA A 62 26.16 7.95 8.72
C ALA A 62 27.04 9.10 9.21
N GLU A 63 26.42 10.19 9.65
CA GLU A 63 27.11 11.37 10.20
C GLU A 63 27.91 11.04 11.47
N SER A 64 27.41 10.14 12.31
CA SER A 64 28.07 9.72 13.55
C SER A 64 29.41 9.02 13.35
N ARG A 65 29.71 8.63 12.11
CA ARG A 65 31.00 8.03 11.71
C ARG A 65 32.02 9.09 11.28
N THR A 66 31.61 10.34 11.14
CA THR A 66 32.49 11.44 10.75
C THR A 66 33.25 12.03 11.96
N PRO A 67 34.45 12.59 11.77
CA PRO A 67 35.28 13.11 12.88
C PRO A 67 34.68 14.30 13.64
N GLY A 68 33.67 14.99 13.08
CA GLY A 68 33.05 16.18 13.67
C GLY A 68 31.76 15.92 14.43
N PHE A 69 31.30 14.68 14.50
CA PHE A 69 30.05 14.36 15.19
C PHE A 69 30.20 14.53 16.70
N VAL A 70 29.37 15.39 17.29
CA VAL A 70 29.38 15.67 18.74
C VAL A 70 28.94 14.43 19.50
N ARG A 71 29.88 13.81 20.22
CA ARG A 71 29.62 12.71 21.13
C ARG A 71 29.70 13.23 22.55
N PRO A 72 28.74 12.92 23.44
CA PRO A 72 28.90 13.25 24.84
C PRO A 72 30.15 12.57 25.38
N PRO A 73 30.83 13.19 26.37
CA PRO A 73 31.98 12.57 27.02
C PRO A 73 31.57 11.17 27.50
N ALA A 74 32.39 10.17 27.21
CA ALA A 74 32.15 8.72 27.42
C ALA A 74 32.08 8.34 28.92
N THR A 75 31.22 9.03 29.66
CA THR A 75 31.10 8.93 31.11
C THR A 75 30.21 7.77 31.51
N LEU A 76 29.24 7.38 30.68
CA LEU A 76 28.41 6.19 30.89
C LEU A 76 28.09 5.49 29.56
N PRO A 77 28.53 4.23 29.34
CA PRO A 77 27.99 3.42 28.26
C PRO A 77 26.48 3.26 28.47
N HIS A 78 25.70 3.34 27.39
CA HIS A 78 24.23 3.19 27.38
C HIS A 78 23.40 4.36 27.92
N GLN A 79 23.98 5.52 28.23
CA GLN A 79 23.16 6.70 28.50
C GLN A 79 22.71 7.34 27.18
N PRO A 80 21.39 7.46 26.92
CA PRO A 80 20.91 8.16 25.74
C PRO A 80 21.16 9.66 25.88
N TRP A 81 21.53 10.31 24.78
CA TRP A 81 21.57 11.76 24.66
C TRP A 81 20.70 12.22 23.51
N SER A 82 20.12 13.40 23.68
CA SER A 82 19.21 14.00 22.70
C SER A 82 19.99 14.77 21.64
N LEU A 83 19.58 14.63 20.38
CA LEU A 83 20.03 15.44 19.25
C LEU A 83 19.15 16.70 19.15
N GLU A 84 19.69 17.77 18.58
CA GLU A 84 18.96 19.05 18.45
C GLU A 84 17.78 18.99 17.47
N GLU A 85 17.86 18.16 16.42
CA GLU A 85 16.77 18.03 15.45
C GLU A 85 15.59 17.26 16.07
N PRO A 86 14.36 17.81 16.04
CA PRO A 86 13.17 17.08 16.42
C PRO A 86 12.74 16.09 15.35
N ASP A 87 12.14 14.99 15.78
CA ASP A 87 11.49 14.01 14.92
C ASP A 87 10.10 14.50 14.45
N PRO A 88 9.40 13.75 13.58
CA PRO A 88 8.09 14.13 13.06
C PRO A 88 6.96 14.21 14.10
N TRP A 89 7.19 13.74 15.33
CA TRP A 89 6.26 13.85 16.45
C TRP A 89 6.64 14.97 17.43
N GLY A 90 7.74 15.69 17.14
CA GLY A 90 8.21 16.84 17.91
C GLY A 90 9.16 16.47 19.05
N THR A 91 9.56 15.20 19.18
CA THR A 91 10.54 14.77 20.17
C THR A 91 11.94 14.72 19.58
N PRO A 92 12.98 15.12 20.34
CA PRO A 92 14.34 15.05 19.83
C PRO A 92 14.76 13.59 19.59
N TYR A 93 15.47 13.35 18.49
CA TYR A 93 16.10 12.06 18.26
C TYR A 93 17.04 11.71 19.41
N GLN A 94 17.09 10.44 19.78
CA GLN A 94 17.99 9.93 20.81
C GLN A 94 19.14 9.17 20.16
N ALA A 95 20.32 9.33 20.74
CA ALA A 95 21.50 8.58 20.36
C ALA A 95 22.08 7.88 21.60
N VAL A 96 22.58 6.67 21.42
CA VAL A 96 23.16 5.85 22.48
C VAL A 96 24.40 5.12 21.98
N LEU A 97 25.44 5.05 22.82
CA LEU A 97 26.61 4.22 22.53
C LEU A 97 26.28 2.77 22.90
N PHE A 98 26.54 1.85 21.97
CA PHE A 98 26.28 0.43 22.13
C PHE A 98 27.42 -0.41 21.53
N GLY A 99 27.64 -1.60 22.10
CA GLY A 99 28.58 -2.58 21.58
C GLY A 99 30.03 -2.31 21.96
N ASP A 100 30.89 -3.27 21.63
CA ASP A 100 32.34 -3.20 21.71
C ASP A 100 32.92 -3.70 20.38
N PRO A 101 33.55 -2.83 19.56
CA PRO A 101 33.83 -1.41 19.80
C PRO A 101 32.56 -0.54 19.82
N PRO A 102 32.59 0.63 20.50
CA PRO A 102 31.42 1.47 20.69
C PRO A 102 30.91 2.05 19.38
N ALA A 103 29.71 1.62 18.98
CA ALA A 103 28.95 2.15 17.85
C ALA A 103 27.84 3.08 18.35
N VAL A 104 27.58 4.15 17.59
CA VAL A 104 26.44 5.04 17.85
C VAL A 104 25.20 4.43 17.23
N ARG A 105 24.17 4.22 18.05
CA ARG A 105 22.82 3.86 17.62
C ARG A 105 21.93 5.08 17.78
N ILE A 106 21.16 5.38 16.75
CA ILE A 106 20.24 6.53 16.73
C ILE A 106 18.83 6.01 16.52
N TYR A 107 17.90 6.59 17.27
CA TYR A 107 16.49 6.23 17.21
C TYR A 107 15.59 7.43 17.51
N SER A 108 14.33 7.34 17.08
CA SER A 108 13.24 8.22 17.51
C SER A 108 12.25 7.38 18.31
N CYS A 109 11.66 7.98 19.35
CA CYS A 109 10.70 7.35 20.26
C CYS A 109 9.32 7.08 19.63
N GLY A 110 9.16 7.42 18.34
CA GLY A 110 7.90 7.25 17.64
C GLY A 110 6.78 8.14 18.20
N PRO A 111 5.50 7.83 17.91
CA PRO A 111 4.36 8.55 18.46
C PRO A 111 4.12 8.32 19.96
N ASP A 112 4.60 7.20 20.50
CA ASP A 112 4.28 6.78 21.86
C ASP A 112 5.19 7.42 22.91
N LEU A 113 6.35 7.95 22.49
CA LEU A 113 7.31 8.65 23.34
C LEU A 113 7.92 7.80 24.48
N LEU A 114 7.70 6.48 24.46
CA LEU A 114 7.99 5.58 25.58
C LEU A 114 9.26 4.74 25.42
N SER A 115 10.13 5.08 24.47
CA SER A 115 11.36 4.33 24.20
C SER A 115 12.13 4.01 25.48
N THR A 116 12.40 2.73 25.74
CA THR A 116 13.14 2.35 26.94
C THR A 116 14.63 2.52 26.75
N SER A 117 15.37 2.87 27.80
CA SER A 117 16.83 3.02 27.76
C SER A 117 17.59 1.72 27.42
N TYR A 118 16.93 0.56 27.58
CA TYR A 118 17.52 -0.78 27.40
C TYR A 118 16.93 -1.58 26.24
N GLY A 119 15.96 -1.05 25.51
CA GLY A 119 15.25 -1.77 24.47
C GLY A 119 14.59 -0.83 23.48
N LEU A 120 14.69 -1.19 22.20
CA LEU A 120 13.86 -0.59 21.17
C LEU A 120 12.52 -1.33 21.16
N ASP A 121 11.44 -0.59 21.26
CA ASP A 121 10.10 -1.14 21.06
C ASP A 121 9.75 -1.21 19.56
N ARG A 122 8.49 -1.51 19.26
CA ARG A 122 8.00 -1.68 17.88
C ARG A 122 7.81 -0.34 17.15
N ASP A 123 7.54 0.72 17.90
CA ASP A 123 7.16 2.02 17.40
C ASP A 123 8.37 2.96 17.30
N ASP A 124 9.47 2.58 17.95
CA ASP A 124 10.79 3.17 17.82
C ASP A 124 11.33 3.07 16.39
N MET A 125 11.88 4.17 15.89
CA MET A 125 12.48 4.21 14.56
C MET A 125 13.99 4.12 14.64
N SER A 126 14.55 2.92 14.41
CA SER A 126 16.00 2.72 14.35
C SER A 126 16.42 1.86 13.15
N LEU A 127 17.66 2.02 12.71
CA LEU A 127 18.28 1.11 11.75
C LEU A 127 18.58 -0.28 12.31
N ALA A 128 18.64 -0.41 13.64
CA ALA A 128 18.93 -1.68 14.29
C ALA A 128 17.73 -2.66 14.27
N LEU A 129 16.54 -2.19 13.94
CA LEU A 129 15.33 -3.01 13.89
C LEU A 129 15.23 -3.77 12.58
N THR A 130 15.07 -5.10 12.68
CA THR A 130 14.86 -6.00 11.53
C THR A 130 13.51 -5.76 10.86
N ARG A 131 12.50 -5.38 11.64
CA ARG A 131 11.15 -5.02 11.17
C ARG A 131 10.73 -3.71 11.83
N THR A 132 10.14 -2.81 11.06
CA THR A 132 9.71 -1.50 11.53
C THR A 132 8.21 -1.31 11.36
N ALA A 133 7.62 -0.34 12.06
CA ALA A 133 6.23 0.05 11.86
C ALA A 133 5.89 0.34 10.38
N ILE A 134 6.85 0.85 9.58
CA ILE A 134 6.69 1.07 8.13
C ILE A 134 6.36 -0.24 7.41
N ASP A 135 7.00 -1.35 7.79
CA ASP A 135 6.78 -2.65 7.17
C ASP A 135 5.37 -3.16 7.48
N ASP A 136 4.88 -2.89 8.70
CA ASP A 136 3.51 -3.21 9.10
C ASP A 136 2.47 -2.40 8.32
N PHE A 137 2.72 -1.10 8.09
CA PHE A 137 1.86 -0.27 7.20
C PHE A 137 1.83 -0.82 5.78
N ARG A 138 2.98 -1.24 5.24
CA ARG A 138 3.06 -1.80 3.89
C ARG A 138 2.35 -3.14 3.78
N ASP A 139 2.49 -4.00 4.78
CA ASP A 139 1.80 -5.29 4.83
C ASP A 139 0.29 -5.11 4.95
N GLN A 140 -0.17 -4.21 5.82
CA GLN A 140 -1.58 -3.87 5.96
C GLN A 140 -2.13 -3.29 4.65
N ARG A 141 -1.45 -2.29 4.07
CA ARG A 141 -1.86 -1.69 2.79
C ARG A 141 -1.92 -2.73 1.67
N ARG A 142 -0.95 -3.65 1.60
CA ARG A 142 -0.95 -4.72 0.61
C ARG A 142 -2.18 -5.62 0.80
N ARG A 143 -2.54 -5.97 2.03
CA ARG A 143 -3.75 -6.75 2.32
C ARG A 143 -5.03 -6.00 1.95
N GLU A 144 -5.12 -4.73 2.31
CA GLU A 144 -6.26 -3.87 1.95
C GLU A 144 -6.44 -3.79 0.43
N TRP A 145 -5.36 -3.60 -0.33
CA TRP A 145 -5.40 -3.65 -1.79
C TRP A 145 -5.87 -4.99 -2.34
N TRP A 146 -5.40 -6.10 -1.78
CA TRP A 146 -5.84 -7.43 -2.20
C TRP A 146 -7.32 -7.65 -1.94
N ILE A 147 -7.82 -7.21 -0.78
CA ILE A 147 -9.25 -7.28 -0.45
C ILE A 147 -10.04 -6.39 -1.40
N ALA A 148 -9.64 -5.14 -1.58
CA ALA A 148 -10.32 -4.18 -2.43
C ALA A 148 -10.39 -4.65 -3.90
N PHE A 149 -9.27 -5.13 -4.43
CA PHE A 149 -9.20 -5.67 -5.78
C PHE A 149 -10.01 -6.95 -5.94
N GLY A 150 -9.94 -7.86 -4.96
CA GLY A 150 -10.74 -9.08 -4.94
C GLY A 150 -12.25 -8.81 -4.91
N SER A 151 -12.69 -7.88 -4.06
CA SER A 151 -14.08 -7.45 -3.98
C SER A 151 -14.55 -6.77 -5.28
N TRP A 152 -13.72 -5.89 -5.86
CA TRP A 152 -14.03 -5.22 -7.12
C TRP A 152 -14.16 -6.23 -8.28
N LEU A 153 -13.22 -7.17 -8.40
CA LEU A 153 -13.30 -8.24 -9.39
C LEU A 153 -14.56 -9.11 -9.19
N GLY A 154 -14.86 -9.49 -7.95
CA GLY A 154 -16.06 -10.27 -7.63
C GLY A 154 -17.34 -9.57 -8.08
N LEU A 155 -17.49 -8.28 -7.75
CA LEU A 155 -18.62 -7.46 -8.19
C LEU A 155 -18.68 -7.34 -9.71
N TRP A 156 -17.54 -7.13 -10.37
CA TRP A 156 -17.45 -7.03 -11.82
C TRP A 156 -17.88 -8.33 -12.52
N PHE A 157 -17.42 -9.49 -12.04
CA PHE A 157 -17.81 -10.80 -12.56
C PHE A 157 -19.30 -11.06 -12.39
N VAL A 158 -19.85 -10.82 -11.20
CA VAL A 158 -21.29 -11.00 -10.93
C VAL A 158 -22.13 -10.08 -11.82
N GLY A 159 -21.78 -8.79 -11.91
CA GLY A 159 -22.48 -7.83 -12.77
C GLY A 159 -22.42 -8.23 -14.25
N SER A 160 -21.26 -8.69 -14.72
CA SER A 160 -21.10 -9.15 -16.10
C SER A 160 -21.90 -10.43 -16.37
N ALA A 161 -21.94 -11.38 -15.44
CA ALA A 161 -22.71 -12.61 -15.57
C ALA A 161 -24.22 -12.34 -15.62
N LEU A 162 -24.73 -11.47 -14.75
CA LEU A 162 -26.15 -11.07 -14.74
C LEU A 162 -26.56 -10.45 -16.08
N LEU A 163 -25.74 -9.54 -16.62
CA LEU A 163 -25.98 -8.96 -17.93
C LEU A 163 -25.94 -10.01 -19.04
N LEU A 164 -25.05 -10.99 -18.98
CA LEU A 164 -25.02 -12.06 -19.99
C LEU A 164 -26.24 -12.97 -19.94
N VAL A 165 -26.79 -13.23 -18.75
CA VAL A 165 -28.01 -14.04 -18.56
C VAL A 165 -29.24 -13.30 -19.10
N GLU A 166 -29.39 -12.00 -18.80
CA GLU A 166 -30.54 -11.20 -19.24
C GLU A 166 -30.59 -11.04 -20.77
N TYR A 167 -29.44 -11.08 -21.44
CA TYR A 167 -29.34 -10.95 -22.90
C TYR A 167 -29.37 -12.27 -23.68
N GLN A 168 -29.63 -13.42 -23.05
CA GLN A 168 -29.95 -14.65 -23.77
C GLN A 168 -31.36 -14.51 -24.34
N PRO A 169 -31.57 -14.32 -25.66
CA PRO A 169 -32.92 -14.32 -26.21
C PRO A 169 -33.52 -15.69 -25.92
N LEU A 170 -34.63 -15.71 -25.19
CA LEU A 170 -35.48 -16.89 -25.05
C LEU A 170 -35.79 -17.36 -26.47
N LYS A 171 -35.10 -18.43 -26.91
CA LYS A 171 -35.46 -19.15 -28.13
C LYS A 171 -36.78 -19.82 -27.82
N ILE A 172 -37.88 -19.12 -28.04
CA ILE A 172 -39.21 -19.71 -28.08
C ILE A 172 -39.16 -20.64 -29.32
N PRO A 173 -39.23 -21.97 -29.16
CA PRO A 173 -39.28 -22.84 -30.31
C PRO A 173 -40.58 -22.53 -31.05
N GLU A 174 -40.48 -22.02 -32.28
CA GLU A 174 -41.63 -21.97 -33.18
C GLU A 174 -42.14 -23.39 -33.33
N ARG A 175 -43.34 -23.66 -32.80
CA ARG A 175 -44.05 -24.89 -33.10
C ARG A 175 -44.32 -24.89 -34.60
N VAL A 176 -43.57 -25.70 -35.32
CA VAL A 176 -43.85 -26.05 -36.71
C VAL A 176 -45.20 -26.79 -36.71
N GLY A 177 -46.22 -26.12 -37.24
CA GLY A 177 -47.52 -26.71 -37.57
C GLY A 177 -47.52 -27.24 -39.00
#